data_AF-X0YNA8-F1
#
_entry.id   AF-X0YNA8-F1
#
_cell.length_a   1.000
_cell.length_b   1.000
_cell.length_c   1.000
_cell.angle_alpha   90.00
_cell.angle_beta   90.00
_cell.angle_gamma   90.00
#
_symmetry.space_group_name_H-M   'P 1'
#
loop_
_entity.id
_entity.type
_entity.pdbx_description
1 polymer ?
#
loop_
_entity_poly.entity_id
_entity_poly.type
_entity_poly.pdbx_seq_one_letter_code
_entity_poly.pdbx_strand_id
1 'polypeptide(L)'
;MDYKQKVKDKQGEQSDLLKRWIADEELLYLDKYIMKDSKDNVVPDIVNVTLNRPAVFAANMVAALGTTSEQRVVESEAKDFDTAYVEDFQERGFGSANHRL
;
A
#
# COMPACT_ATOMS: atom_id res chain seq x y z
N MET A 1 -21.68 -21.46 -13.14
CA MET A 1 -20.99 -20.16 -13.00
C MET A 1 -19.62 -20.29 -13.61
N ASP A 2 -19.29 -19.46 -14.59
CA ASP A 2 -17.92 -19.43 -15.14
C ASP A 2 -17.04 -18.50 -14.31
N TYR A 3 -16.23 -19.11 -13.43
CA TYR A 3 -15.31 -18.38 -12.56
C TYR A 3 -14.17 -17.70 -13.33
N LYS A 4 -13.81 -18.21 -14.51
CA LYS A 4 -12.74 -17.65 -15.34
C LYS A 4 -13.15 -16.30 -15.93
N GLN A 5 -14.40 -16.20 -16.37
CA GLN A 5 -14.98 -14.94 -16.84
C GLN A 5 -15.09 -13.92 -15.70
N LYS A 6 -15.58 -14.33 -14.52
CA LYS A 6 -15.65 -13.45 -13.34
C LYS A 6 -14.29 -12.87 -12.92
N VAL A 7 -13.21 -13.64 -13.03
CA VAL A 7 -11.85 -13.14 -12.76
C VAL A 7 -11.44 -12.09 -13.79
N LYS A 8 -11.70 -12.33 -15.08
CA LYS A 8 -11.42 -11.34 -16.14
C LYS A 8 -12.23 -10.06 -15.96
N ASP A 9 -13.51 -10.17 -15.62
CA ASP A 9 -14.38 -9.03 -15.38
C ASP A 9 -13.87 -8.21 -14.18
N LYS A 10 -13.46 -8.88 -13.09
CA LYS A 10 -12.84 -8.22 -11.93
C LYS A 10 -11.49 -7.59 -12.24
N GLN A 11 -10.66 -8.22 -13.07
CA GLN A 11 -9.39 -7.65 -13.53
C GLN A 11 -9.61 -6.40 -14.38
N GLY A 12 -10.64 -6.41 -15.24
CA GLY A 12 -11.07 -5.24 -16.00
C GLY A 12 -11.53 -4.11 -15.09
N GLU A 13 -12.42 -4.41 -14.12
CA GLU A 13 -12.92 -3.44 -13.12
C GLU A 13 -11.79 -2.82 -12.28
N GLN A 14 -10.77 -3.60 -11.92
CA GLN A 14 -9.64 -3.11 -11.11
C GLN A 14 -8.53 -2.45 -11.95
N SER A 15 -8.56 -2.57 -13.27
CA SER A 15 -7.43 -2.15 -14.11
C SER A 15 -7.10 -0.66 -13.98
N ASP A 16 -8.11 0.21 -13.89
CA ASP A 16 -7.91 1.65 -13.73
C ASP A 16 -7.41 2.02 -12.34
N LEU A 17 -7.86 1.30 -11.30
CA LEU A 17 -7.34 1.43 -9.95
C LEU A 17 -5.86 1.05 -9.89
N LEU A 18 -5.52 -0.08 -10.51
CA LEU A 18 -4.16 -0.62 -10.54
C LEU A 18 -3.19 0.31 -11.28
N LYS A 19 -3.63 0.87 -12.42
CA LYS A 19 -2.87 1.90 -13.15
C LYS A 19 -2.61 3.13 -12.29
N ARG A 20 -3.61 3.57 -11.50
CA ARG A 20 -3.42 4.73 -10.62
C ARG A 20 -2.44 4.43 -9.49
N TRP A 21 -2.51 3.23 -8.91
CA TRP A 21 -1.54 2.80 -7.90
C TRP A 21 -0.11 2.76 -8.45
N ILE A 22 0.07 2.24 -9.66
CA ILE A 22 1.38 2.24 -10.33
C ILE A 22 1.87 3.69 -10.55
N ALA A 23 1.01 4.58 -11.06
CA ALA A 23 1.39 5.98 -11.25
C ALA A 23 1.74 6.70 -9.93
N ASP A 24 1.02 6.41 -8.85
CA ASP A 24 1.31 6.93 -7.51
C ASP A 24 2.65 6.37 -6.96
N GLU A 25 2.97 5.11 -7.25
CA GLU A 25 4.26 4.48 -6.94
C GLU A 25 5.41 5.11 -7.76
N GLU A 26 5.22 5.39 -9.04
CA GLU A 26 6.23 6.04 -9.88
C GLU A 26 6.57 7.46 -9.36
N LEU A 27 5.58 8.19 -8.81
CA LEU A 27 5.80 9.49 -8.18
C LEU A 27 6.68 9.42 -6.93
N LEU A 28 6.66 8.30 -6.20
CA LEU A 28 7.55 8.05 -5.06
C LEU A 28 9.03 8.06 -5.51
N TYR A 29 9.30 7.40 -6.64
CA TYR A 29 10.64 7.28 -7.21
C TYR A 29 11.05 8.50 -8.05
N LEU A 30 10.26 9.58 -7.98
CA LEU A 30 10.48 10.82 -8.72
C LEU A 30 10.52 10.61 -10.23
N ASP A 31 9.76 9.63 -10.74
CA ASP A 31 9.65 9.47 -12.17
C ASP A 31 9.07 10.75 -12.78
N LYS A 32 9.55 11.08 -13.98
CA LYS A 32 9.23 12.36 -14.59
C LYS A 32 7.81 12.30 -15.14
N TYR A 33 6.90 13.02 -14.48
CA TYR A 33 5.56 13.19 -15.03
C TYR A 33 5.64 13.93 -16.36
N ILE A 34 4.95 13.42 -17.40
CA ILE A 34 4.82 14.09 -18.70
C ILE A 34 3.34 14.33 -18.95
N MET A 35 2.93 15.59 -19.02
CA MET A 35 1.56 15.93 -19.38
C MET A 35 1.23 15.48 -20.81
N LYS A 36 0.15 14.70 -20.93
CA LYS A 36 -0.37 14.21 -22.20
C LYS A 36 -1.78 14.75 -22.48
N ASP A 37 -2.16 14.81 -23.75
CA ASP A 37 -3.51 15.18 -24.20
C ASP A 37 -4.50 14.02 -24.03
N SER A 38 -5.77 14.24 -24.41
CA SER A 38 -6.82 13.21 -24.36
C SER A 38 -6.60 12.04 -25.32
N LYS A 39 -5.57 12.10 -26.18
CA LYS A 39 -5.17 11.07 -27.14
C LYS A 39 -3.80 10.48 -26.79
N ASP A 40 -3.31 10.73 -25.58
CA ASP A 40 -2.04 10.25 -25.03
C ASP A 40 -0.78 10.81 -25.73
N ASN A 41 -0.89 11.91 -26.47
CA ASN A 41 0.25 12.62 -27.04
C ASN A 41 0.86 13.60 -26.04
N VAL A 42 2.18 13.73 -26.04
CA VAL A 42 2.89 14.73 -25.23
C VAL A 42 2.46 16.14 -25.67
N VAL A 43 2.05 16.96 -24.70
CA VAL A 43 1.67 18.35 -24.99
C VAL A 43 2.95 19.19 -25.18
N PRO A 44 3.14 19.86 -26.33
CA PRO A 44 4.32 20.67 -26.58
C PRO A 44 4.34 21.92 -25.69
N ASP A 45 5.53 22.50 -25.51
CA ASP A 45 5.77 23.75 -24.76
C ASP A 45 5.36 23.75 -23.27
N ILE A 46 5.20 22.56 -22.67
CA ILE A 46 4.97 22.41 -21.23
C ILE A 46 6.24 21.94 -20.52
N VAL A 47 6.71 22.73 -19.55
CA VAL A 47 7.80 22.34 -18.66
C VAL A 47 7.22 21.45 -17.55
N ASN A 48 7.57 20.17 -17.57
CA ASN A 48 7.18 19.25 -16.52
C ASN A 48 8.28 19.14 -15.46
N VAL A 49 7.92 19.41 -14.20
CA VAL A 49 8.82 19.32 -13.04
C VAL A 49 8.20 18.41 -11.99
N THR A 50 8.87 17.31 -11.66
CA THR A 50 8.50 16.47 -10.51
C THR A 50 9.09 17.08 -9.25
N LEU A 51 8.25 17.53 -8.32
CA LEU A 51 8.69 18.05 -7.03
C LEU A 51 9.09 16.89 -6.11
N ASN A 52 10.07 17.10 -5.22
CA ASN A 52 10.55 16.09 -4.27
C ASN A 52 9.56 15.78 -3.11
N ARG A 53 8.41 16.45 -3.06
CA ARG A 53 7.42 16.31 -1.97
C ARG A 53 6.94 14.88 -1.74
N PRO A 54 6.61 14.06 -2.76
CA PRO A 54 6.17 12.67 -2.55
C PRO A 54 7.24 11.81 -1.89
N ALA A 55 8.50 11.94 -2.33
CA ALA A 55 9.63 11.22 -1.74
C ALA A 55 9.85 11.61 -0.28
N VAL A 56 9.78 12.91 0.05
CA VAL A 56 9.90 13.37 1.45
C VAL A 56 8.73 12.88 2.31
N PHE A 57 7.51 12.93 1.78
CA PHE A 57 6.33 12.43 2.49
C PHE A 57 6.46 10.94 2.80
N ALA A 58 6.85 10.13 1.82
CA ALA A 58 7.03 8.70 2.01
C ALA A 58 8.16 8.37 2.97
N ALA A 59 9.30 9.09 2.89
CA ALA A 59 10.39 8.94 3.86
C ALA A 59 9.90 9.23 5.30
N ASN A 60 9.09 10.27 5.49
CA ASN A 60 8.50 10.58 6.79
C ASN A 60 7.51 9.49 7.25
N MET A 61 6.71 8.93 6.34
CA MET A 61 5.82 7.81 6.67
C MET A 61 6.58 6.55 7.07
N VAL A 62 7.61 6.16 6.31
CA VAL A 62 8.46 5.02 6.62
C VAL A 62 9.16 5.22 7.96
N ALA A 63 9.67 6.43 8.23
CA ALA A 63 10.26 6.76 9.52
C ALA A 63 9.24 6.64 10.67
N ALA A 64 8.03 7.19 10.51
CA ALA A 64 6.97 7.12 11.51
C ALA A 64 6.55 5.66 11.78
N LEU A 65 6.35 4.86 10.73
CA LEU A 65 6.03 3.44 10.83
C LEU A 65 7.17 2.65 11.49
N GLY A 66 8.43 2.94 11.13
CA GLY A 66 9.60 2.31 11.74
C GLY A 66 9.78 2.66 13.23
N THR A 67 9.31 3.83 13.66
CA THR A 67 9.28 4.20 15.09
C THR A 67 8.08 3.63 15.83
N THR A 68 7.10 3.06 15.13
CA THR A 68 5.90 2.49 15.76
C THR A 68 6.21 1.06 16.19
N SER A 69 6.03 0.77 17.48
CA SER A 69 6.01 -0.60 17.98
C SER A 69 4.62 -1.19 17.83
N GLU A 70 4.53 -2.46 17.43
CA GLU A 70 3.26 -3.18 17.36
C GLU A 70 2.59 -3.19 18.76
N GLN A 71 1.37 -2.68 18.84
CA GLN A 71 0.55 -2.76 20.05
C GLN A 71 -0.44 -3.91 19.89
N ARG A 72 -0.18 -5.02 20.56
CA ARG A 72 -1.13 -6.13 20.72
C ARG A 72 -1.70 -6.05 22.12
N VAL A 73 -2.88 -5.45 22.22
CA VAL A 73 -3.66 -5.42 23.46
C VAL A 73 -4.97 -6.13 23.18
N VAL A 74 -5.19 -7.25 23.86
CA VAL A 74 -6.43 -8.02 23.79
C VAL A 74 -7.22 -7.73 25.05
N GLU A 75 -8.43 -7.21 24.87
CA GLU A 75 -9.36 -6.94 25.96
C GLU A 75 -10.46 -8.00 25.99
N SER A 76 -10.90 -8.39 27.20
CA SER A 76 -11.97 -9.36 27.40
C SER A 76 -12.88 -8.94 28.56
N GLU A 77 -14.19 -9.13 28.40
CA GLU A 77 -15.18 -8.90 29.45
C GLU A 77 -15.24 -10.06 30.46
N ALA A 78 -14.68 -11.22 30.11
CA ALA A 78 -14.62 -12.39 30.97
C ALA A 78 -13.44 -12.27 31.95
N LYS A 79 -13.73 -12.15 33.25
CA LYS A 79 -12.72 -11.98 34.31
C LYS A 79 -11.64 -13.08 34.37
N ASP A 80 -11.98 -14.29 33.94
CA ASP A 80 -11.09 -15.46 34.02
C ASP A 80 -10.45 -15.81 32.67
N PHE A 81 -10.60 -14.95 31.64
CA PHE A 81 -10.01 -15.18 30.34
C PHE A 81 -8.57 -14.65 30.30
N ASP A 82 -7.63 -15.53 29.98
CA ASP A 82 -6.23 -15.17 29.78
C ASP A 82 -6.03 -14.54 28.40
N THR A 83 -5.98 -13.21 28.36
CA THR A 83 -5.72 -12.44 27.14
C THR A 83 -4.27 -12.57 26.68
N ALA A 84 -3.32 -12.86 27.59
CA ALA A 84 -1.90 -12.99 27.26
C ALA A 84 -1.62 -14.19 26.36
N TYR A 85 -2.40 -15.27 26.49
CA TYR A 85 -2.33 -16.41 25.58
C TYR A 85 -2.60 -16.02 24.12
N VAL A 86 -3.58 -15.14 23.88
CA VAL A 86 -3.94 -14.67 22.53
C VAL A 86 -2.86 -13.75 21.97
N GLU A 87 -2.31 -12.86 22.81
CA GLU A 87 -1.23 -11.96 22.42
C GLU A 87 0.05 -12.71 22.04
N ASP A 88 0.45 -13.75 22.81
CA ASP A 88 1.60 -14.62 22.52
C ASP A 88 1.38 -15.46 21.25
N PHE A 89 0.15 -15.95 21.04
CA PHE A 89 -0.19 -16.64 19.81
C PHE A 89 -0.03 -15.74 18.58
N GLN A 90 -0.53 -14.50 18.66
CA GLN A 90 -0.37 -13.52 17.59
C GLN A 90 1.11 -13.16 17.39
N GLU A 91 1.90 -13.03 18.46
CA GLU A 91 3.34 -12.78 18.38
C GLU A 91 4.07 -13.83 17.56
N ARG A 92 3.85 -15.09 17.92
CA ARG A 92 4.51 -16.22 17.24
C ARG A 92 4.03 -16.35 15.81
N GLY A 93 2.74 -16.12 15.57
CA GLY A 93 2.14 -16.11 14.24
C GLY A 93 2.80 -15.07 13.33
N PHE A 94 2.80 -13.80 13.75
CA PHE A 94 3.39 -12.72 12.97
C PHE A 94 4.92 -12.81 12.88
N GLY A 95 5.60 -13.20 13.96
CA GLY A 95 7.04 -13.46 13.95
C GLY A 95 7.45 -14.53 12.94
N SER A 96 6.66 -15.59 12.80
CA SER A 96 6.91 -16.64 11.81
C SER A 96 6.71 -16.17 10.36
N ALA A 97 5.74 -15.28 10.13
CA ALA A 97 5.48 -14.69 8.82
C ALA A 97 6.59 -13.71 8.42
N ASN A 98 7.09 -12.91 9.37
CA ASN A 98 8.20 -11.99 9.15
C ASN A 98 9.52 -12.70 8.87
N HIS A 99 9.75 -13.88 9.46
CA HIS A 99 10.95 -14.69 9.15
C HIS A 99 10.94 -15.27 7.73
N ARG A 100 9.79 -15.24 7.05
CA ARG A 100 9.56 -15.83 5.73
C ARG A 100 9.61 -14.82 4.57
N LEU A 101 9.68 -13.52 4.89
CA LEU A 101 9.89 -12.40 3.96
C LEU A 101 11.38 -12.09 3.81
#